data_AF-A0A944Y692-F1
#
_entry.id   AF-A0A944Y692-F1
#
_cell.length_a   1.000
_cell.length_b   1.000
_cell.length_c   1.000
_cell.angle_alpha   90.00
_cell.angle_beta   90.00
_cell.angle_gamma   90.00
#
_symmetry.space_group_name_H-M   'P 1'
#
loop_
_entity.id
_entity.type
_entity.pdbx_description
1 polymer ?
#
loop_
_entity_poly.entity_id
_entity_poly.type
_entity_poly.pdbx_seq_one_letter_code
_entity_poly.pdbx_strand_id
1 'polypeptide(L)'
;MKKLVVVLMLGLLTSNLWAQDTRQLKRNIRNLALKVEDEVSFSEAGISELKETQSLLKQAYALLRDGTSTDPELYRRCVDFSYDRFRRTYNNSEAMDRSQNICKRVVDLEVLDFLYSKHFRDLSAGEAMQSAGEEATRGVERQLTLIEWAYKKHFRDVTSSSAASKAVGNIKAQRGRNGTSLACFERYYKIYFRDNNSTTAMDKASQACSREP
;
A
#
# COMPACT_ATOMS: atom_id res chain seq x y z
N MET A 1 -27.82 34.28 22.85
CA MET A 1 -28.03 32.89 23.30
C MET A 1 -28.70 31.98 22.24
N LYS A 2 -29.74 32.41 21.51
CA LYS A 2 -30.40 31.57 20.47
C LYS A 2 -29.50 31.12 19.30
N LYS A 3 -28.49 31.92 18.92
CA LYS A 3 -27.56 31.57 17.82
C LYS A 3 -26.55 30.46 18.19
N LEU A 4 -26.29 30.23 19.47
CA LEU A 4 -25.32 29.22 19.93
C LEU A 4 -25.92 27.80 19.92
N VAL A 5 -27.23 27.68 20.16
CA VAL A 5 -27.97 26.40 20.18
C VAL A 5 -28.12 25.81 18.77
N VAL A 6 -28.28 26.64 17.75
CA VAL A 6 -28.43 26.20 16.35
C VAL A 6 -27.13 25.63 15.79
N VAL A 7 -25.98 26.23 16.13
CA VAL A 7 -24.65 25.73 15.72
C VAL A 7 -24.33 24.38 16.38
N LEU A 8 -24.76 24.18 17.64
CA LEU A 8 -24.54 22.93 18.36
C LEU A 8 -25.42 21.78 17.84
N MET A 9 -26.65 22.06 17.39
CA MET A 9 -27.50 21.04 16.74
C MET A 9 -27.02 20.65 15.34
N LEU A 10 -26.49 21.59 14.54
CA LEU A 10 -25.93 21.27 13.23
C LEU A 10 -24.63 20.45 13.32
N GLY A 11 -23.83 20.65 14.37
CA GLY A 11 -22.66 19.80 14.65
C GLY A 11 -23.02 18.34 14.93
N LEU A 12 -24.09 18.09 15.68
CA LEU A 12 -24.54 16.73 16.04
C LEU A 12 -25.19 15.97 14.86
N LEU A 13 -25.73 16.67 13.86
CA LEU A 13 -26.34 16.04 12.68
C LEU A 13 -25.30 15.54 11.67
N THR A 14 -24.13 16.21 11.55
CA THR A 14 -23.07 15.80 10.61
C THR A 14 -22.27 14.58 11.10
N SER A 15 -22.15 14.38 12.41
CA SER A 15 -21.55 13.16 13.00
C SER A 15 -22.39 11.90 12.78
N ASN A 16 -23.71 12.03 12.55
CA ASN A 16 -24.59 10.89 12.32
C ASN A 16 -24.48 10.32 10.90
N LEU A 17 -24.10 11.13 9.91
CA LEU A 17 -23.94 10.68 8.52
C LEU A 17 -22.76 9.71 8.34
N TRP A 18 -21.63 9.98 9.02
CA TRP A 18 -20.44 9.12 8.96
C TRP A 18 -20.60 7.81 9.75
N ALA A 19 -21.40 7.85 10.83
CA ALA A 19 -21.77 6.67 11.60
C ALA A 19 -22.74 5.73 10.86
N GLN A 20 -23.61 6.28 10.00
CA GLN A 20 -24.55 5.51 9.19
C GLN A 20 -23.84 4.68 8.12
N ASP A 21 -22.83 5.24 7.46
CA ASP A 21 -22.04 4.56 6.43
C ASP A 21 -21.23 3.38 7.00
N THR A 22 -20.55 3.59 8.14
CA THR A 22 -19.80 2.51 8.81
C THR A 22 -20.69 1.36 9.24
N ARG A 23 -21.90 1.64 9.74
CA ARG A 23 -22.88 0.58 10.11
C ARG A 23 -23.42 -0.16 8.89
N GLN A 24 -23.57 0.51 7.76
CA GLN A 24 -24.00 -0.11 6.51
C GLN A 24 -22.90 -1.00 5.93
N LEU A 25 -21.65 -0.53 5.93
CA LEU A 25 -20.50 -1.32 5.49
C LEU A 25 -20.31 -2.58 6.35
N LYS A 26 -20.44 -2.48 7.68
CA LYS A 26 -20.41 -3.65 8.59
C LYS A 26 -21.53 -4.65 8.28
N ARG A 27 -22.73 -4.18 7.92
CA ARG A 27 -23.84 -5.05 7.50
C ARG A 27 -23.55 -5.74 6.17
N ASN A 28 -22.99 -5.02 5.20
CA ASN A 28 -22.61 -5.59 3.91
C ASN A 28 -21.54 -6.68 4.07
N ILE A 29 -20.52 -6.44 4.89
CA ILE A 29 -19.47 -7.42 5.20
C ILE A 29 -20.07 -8.67 5.86
N ARG A 30 -20.98 -8.49 6.84
CA ARG A 30 -21.68 -9.60 7.48
C ARG A 30 -22.50 -10.42 6.48
N ASN A 31 -23.25 -9.76 5.61
CA ASN A 31 -24.07 -10.42 4.59
C ASN A 31 -23.20 -11.19 3.59
N LEU A 32 -22.03 -10.66 3.23
CA LEU A 32 -21.09 -11.34 2.36
C LEU A 32 -20.51 -12.60 3.04
N ALA A 33 -20.13 -12.51 4.32
CA ALA A 33 -19.63 -13.66 5.07
C ALA A 33 -20.65 -14.82 5.11
N LEU A 34 -21.93 -14.50 5.33
CA LEU A 34 -23.01 -15.49 5.30
C LEU A 34 -23.20 -16.14 3.92
N LYS A 35 -23.09 -15.35 2.84
CA LYS A 35 -23.14 -15.90 1.48
C LYS A 35 -21.95 -16.81 1.18
N VAL A 36 -20.75 -16.45 1.64
CA VAL A 36 -19.57 -17.30 1.47
C VAL A 36 -19.72 -18.61 2.24
N GLU A 37 -20.29 -18.58 3.46
CA GLU A 37 -20.58 -19.78 4.25
C GLU A 37 -21.54 -20.73 3.53
N ASP A 38 -22.61 -20.19 2.94
CA ASP A 38 -23.57 -20.94 2.13
C ASP A 38 -22.90 -21.55 0.89
N GLU A 39 -22.20 -20.73 0.10
CA GLU A 39 -21.55 -21.16 -1.15
C GLU A 39 -20.44 -22.19 -0.94
N VAL A 40 -19.62 -22.07 0.13
CA VAL A 40 -18.54 -23.03 0.42
C VAL A 40 -19.09 -24.43 0.67
N SER A 41 -20.31 -24.55 1.20
CA SER A 41 -20.94 -25.84 1.51
C SER A 41 -21.40 -26.60 0.26
N PHE A 42 -21.65 -25.88 -0.84
CA PHE A 42 -22.13 -26.45 -2.11
C PHE A 42 -21.14 -26.26 -3.27
N SER A 43 -19.97 -25.70 -3.00
CA SER A 43 -18.98 -25.37 -4.02
C SER A 43 -18.35 -26.61 -4.64
N GLU A 44 -18.34 -26.66 -5.97
CA GLU A 44 -17.56 -27.65 -6.75
C GLU A 44 -16.12 -27.17 -7.04
N ALA A 45 -15.68 -26.08 -6.39
CA ALA A 45 -14.36 -25.52 -6.60
C ALA A 45 -13.24 -26.51 -6.23
N GLY A 46 -12.17 -26.49 -7.01
CA GLY A 46 -11.00 -27.33 -6.74
C GLY A 46 -10.29 -26.96 -5.43
N ILE A 47 -9.44 -27.87 -4.95
CA ILE A 47 -8.68 -27.69 -3.70
C ILE A 47 -7.79 -26.45 -3.77
N SER A 48 -7.27 -26.10 -4.95
CA SER A 48 -6.41 -24.93 -5.14
C SER A 48 -7.19 -23.63 -4.90
N GLU A 49 -8.39 -23.53 -5.48
CA GLU A 49 -9.30 -22.39 -5.37
C GLU A 49 -9.85 -22.24 -3.95
N LEU A 50 -10.14 -23.36 -3.27
CA LEU A 50 -10.54 -23.36 -1.86
C LEU A 50 -9.42 -22.87 -0.94
N LYS A 51 -8.17 -23.26 -1.20
CA LYS A 51 -7.00 -22.76 -0.45
C LYS A 51 -6.77 -21.26 -0.68
N GLU A 52 -6.91 -20.79 -1.92
CA GLU A 52 -6.82 -19.36 -2.23
C GLU A 52 -7.92 -18.57 -1.51
N THR A 53 -9.16 -19.06 -1.58
CA THR A 53 -10.31 -18.46 -0.87
C THR A 53 -10.10 -18.41 0.64
N GLN A 54 -9.59 -19.51 1.23
CA GLN A 54 -9.24 -19.55 2.65
C GLN A 54 -8.18 -18.50 3.02
N SER A 55 -7.17 -18.30 2.17
CA SER A 55 -6.15 -17.26 2.37
C SER A 55 -6.75 -15.86 2.36
N LEU A 56 -7.63 -15.55 1.38
CA LEU A 56 -8.32 -14.26 1.28
C LEU A 56 -9.21 -14.00 2.49
N LEU A 57 -9.93 -15.02 2.98
CA LEU A 57 -10.76 -14.91 4.19
C LEU A 57 -9.93 -14.68 5.45
N LYS A 58 -8.77 -15.33 5.58
CA LYS A 58 -7.83 -15.07 6.68
C LYS A 58 -7.31 -13.62 6.65
N GLN A 59 -7.01 -13.10 5.48
CA GLN A 59 -6.60 -11.70 5.30
C GLN A 59 -7.74 -10.74 5.66
N ALA A 60 -8.97 -11.02 5.20
CA ALA A 60 -10.17 -10.24 5.55
C ALA A 60 -10.46 -10.28 7.06
N TYR A 61 -10.24 -11.41 7.71
CA TYR A 61 -10.38 -11.54 9.16
C TYR A 61 -9.30 -10.75 9.93
N ALA A 62 -8.03 -10.85 9.53
CA ALA A 62 -6.94 -10.06 10.12
C ALA A 62 -7.18 -8.56 9.97
N LEU A 63 -7.73 -8.14 8.83
CA LEU A 63 -8.18 -6.77 8.57
C LEU A 63 -9.26 -6.29 9.54
N LEU A 64 -10.27 -7.13 9.80
CA LEU A 64 -11.39 -6.81 10.69
C LEU A 64 -10.99 -6.84 12.16
N ARG A 65 -10.11 -7.76 12.56
CA ARG A 65 -9.70 -7.96 13.95
C ARG A 65 -8.62 -6.98 14.39
N ASP A 66 -7.56 -6.88 13.61
CA ASP A 66 -6.31 -6.22 14.00
C ASP A 66 -6.09 -4.90 13.25
N GLY A 67 -6.94 -4.58 12.26
CA GLY A 67 -6.73 -3.45 11.35
C GLY A 67 -5.53 -3.64 10.40
N THR A 68 -4.86 -4.80 10.46
CA THR A 68 -3.65 -5.12 9.70
C THR A 68 -3.98 -6.15 8.63
N SER A 69 -3.56 -5.91 7.38
CA SER A 69 -3.80 -6.84 6.25
C SER A 69 -2.68 -7.84 6.02
N THR A 70 -1.80 -8.03 7.00
CA THR A 70 -0.57 -8.76 6.76
C THR A 70 -0.78 -10.22 7.15
N ASP A 71 -0.63 -11.12 6.17
CA ASP A 71 -0.51 -12.56 6.39
C ASP A 71 0.46 -12.83 7.56
N PRO A 72 0.11 -13.64 8.59
CA PRO A 72 0.97 -13.90 9.74
C PRO A 72 2.39 -14.37 9.35
N GLU A 73 2.52 -15.14 8.27
CA GLU A 73 3.82 -15.59 7.80
C GLU A 73 4.61 -14.45 7.15
N LEU A 74 3.97 -13.63 6.30
CA LEU A 74 4.53 -12.39 5.79
C LEU A 74 4.96 -11.44 6.91
N TYR A 75 4.13 -11.25 7.93
CA TYR A 75 4.43 -10.39 9.07
C TYR A 75 5.68 -10.85 9.79
N ARG A 76 5.78 -12.15 10.12
CA ARG A 76 6.97 -12.71 10.76
C ARG A 76 8.23 -12.51 9.93
N ARG A 77 8.17 -12.85 8.63
CA ARG A 77 9.32 -12.66 7.70
C ARG A 77 9.71 -11.18 7.57
N CYS A 78 8.73 -10.28 7.55
CA CYS A 78 8.99 -8.84 7.56
C CYS A 78 9.71 -8.41 8.83
N VAL A 79 9.24 -8.87 10.01
CA VAL A 79 9.86 -8.50 11.29
C VAL A 79 11.30 -9.00 11.34
N ASP A 80 11.56 -10.24 10.95
CA ASP A 80 12.92 -10.81 10.88
C ASP A 80 13.82 -9.98 9.93
N PHE A 81 13.30 -9.66 8.73
CA PHE A 81 14.01 -8.86 7.73
C PHE A 81 14.33 -7.45 8.22
N SER A 82 13.35 -6.73 8.79
CA SER A 82 13.53 -5.35 9.23
C SER A 82 14.38 -5.24 10.49
N TYR A 83 14.26 -6.22 11.40
CA TYR A 83 15.04 -6.26 12.64
C TYR A 83 16.52 -6.25 12.35
N ASP A 84 16.93 -7.05 11.36
CA ASP A 84 18.31 -7.15 10.91
C ASP A 84 18.90 -5.84 10.39
N ARG A 85 18.05 -4.94 9.88
CA ARG A 85 18.47 -3.64 9.36
C ARG A 85 18.40 -2.56 10.44
N PHE A 86 17.35 -2.55 11.25
CA PHE A 86 17.21 -1.62 12.37
C PHE A 86 18.27 -1.83 13.45
N ARG A 87 18.67 -3.07 13.77
CA ARG A 87 19.70 -3.35 14.78
C ARG A 87 21.10 -2.84 14.40
N ARG A 88 21.31 -2.44 13.15
CA ARG A 88 22.56 -1.79 12.71
C ARG A 88 22.64 -0.31 13.12
N THR A 89 21.52 0.26 13.56
CA THR A 89 21.38 1.68 13.91
C THR A 89 20.87 1.86 15.33
N TYR A 90 19.96 0.99 15.77
CA TYR A 90 19.29 1.08 17.07
C TYR A 90 19.64 -0.11 17.97
N ASN A 91 19.38 0.03 19.27
CA ASN A 91 19.53 -1.08 20.22
C ASN A 91 18.49 -2.19 19.97
N ASN A 92 18.70 -3.37 20.55
CA ASN A 92 17.86 -4.55 20.28
C ASN A 92 16.37 -4.34 20.59
N SER A 93 16.03 -3.64 21.67
CA SER A 93 14.63 -3.40 22.04
C SER A 93 13.97 -2.46 21.02
N GLU A 94 14.61 -1.32 20.75
CA GLU A 94 14.10 -0.34 19.80
C GLU A 94 14.02 -0.90 18.37
N ALA A 95 15.01 -1.69 17.96
CA ALA A 95 15.01 -2.34 16.65
C ALA A 95 13.82 -3.32 16.50
N MET A 96 13.48 -4.06 17.56
CA MET A 96 12.31 -4.94 17.58
C MET A 96 11.01 -4.14 17.51
N ASP A 97 10.86 -3.10 18.32
CA ASP A 97 9.65 -2.26 18.34
C ASP A 97 9.40 -1.60 16.99
N ARG A 98 10.46 -1.04 16.36
CA ARG A 98 10.36 -0.44 15.03
C ARG A 98 9.99 -1.47 13.96
N SER A 99 10.58 -2.66 14.02
CA SER A 99 10.28 -3.78 13.11
C SER A 99 8.82 -4.18 13.17
N GLN A 100 8.31 -4.43 14.38
CA GLN A 100 6.91 -4.79 14.57
C GLN A 100 5.98 -3.67 14.07
N ASN A 101 6.31 -2.41 14.35
CA ASN A 101 5.48 -1.28 13.94
C ASN A 101 5.43 -1.08 12.42
N ILE A 102 6.56 -1.23 11.72
CA ILE A 102 6.59 -1.07 10.27
C ILE A 102 5.86 -2.22 9.57
N CYS A 103 6.07 -3.45 10.04
CA CYS A 103 5.54 -4.67 9.41
C CYS A 103 4.03 -4.84 9.53
N LYS A 104 3.36 -4.11 10.43
CA LYS A 104 1.88 -4.01 10.48
C LYS A 104 1.27 -3.48 9.18
N ARG A 105 2.03 -2.72 8.39
CA ARG A 105 1.55 -2.01 7.19
C ARG A 105 2.13 -2.57 5.89
N VAL A 106 3.24 -3.29 5.98
CA VAL A 106 3.89 -3.91 4.82
C VAL A 106 3.00 -5.03 4.28
N VAL A 107 2.83 -5.04 2.96
CA VAL A 107 2.00 -6.02 2.25
C VAL A 107 2.76 -6.83 1.20
N ASP A 108 3.99 -6.44 0.88
CA ASP A 108 4.82 -7.08 -0.13
C ASP A 108 6.30 -6.96 0.27
N LEU A 109 6.92 -8.11 0.55
CA LEU A 109 8.32 -8.19 1.00
C LEU A 109 9.32 -7.91 -0.13
N GLU A 110 8.98 -8.25 -1.37
CA GLU A 110 9.88 -8.03 -2.51
C GLU A 110 9.97 -6.54 -2.82
N VAL A 111 8.83 -5.83 -2.75
CA VAL A 111 8.79 -4.38 -2.83
C VAL A 111 9.57 -3.74 -1.69
N LEU A 112 9.41 -4.24 -0.46
CA LEU A 112 10.15 -3.74 0.71
C LEU A 112 11.67 -3.86 0.52
N ASP A 113 12.15 -5.03 0.11
CA ASP A 113 13.58 -5.29 -0.10
C ASP A 113 14.15 -4.42 -1.24
N PHE A 114 13.41 -4.31 -2.34
CA PHE A 114 13.79 -3.41 -3.43
C PHE A 114 13.95 -1.97 -2.94
N LEU A 115 12.94 -1.41 -2.27
CA LEU A 115 12.97 -0.03 -1.79
C LEU A 115 14.06 0.19 -0.75
N TYR A 116 14.24 -0.75 0.20
CA TYR A 116 15.35 -0.70 1.16
C TYR A 116 16.69 -0.60 0.43
N SER A 117 16.92 -1.44 -0.58
CA SER A 117 18.16 -1.41 -1.37
C SER A 117 18.41 -0.06 -2.05
N LYS A 118 17.35 0.68 -2.41
CA LYS A 118 17.47 1.98 -3.09
C LYS A 118 17.66 3.13 -2.11
N HIS A 119 16.95 3.12 -0.99
CA HIS A 119 17.13 4.12 0.06
C HIS A 119 18.48 3.99 0.76
N PHE A 120 18.95 2.76 1.00
CA PHE A 120 20.22 2.50 1.69
C PHE A 120 21.46 3.01 0.92
N ARG A 121 21.31 3.38 -0.35
CA ARG A 121 22.39 4.06 -1.09
C ARG A 121 22.66 5.48 -0.60
N ASP A 122 21.64 6.15 -0.06
CA ASP A 122 21.74 7.56 0.37
C ASP A 122 21.47 7.74 1.87
N LEU A 123 20.86 6.75 2.55
CA LEU A 123 20.41 6.82 3.94
C LEU A 123 21.07 5.75 4.82
N SER A 124 21.04 5.94 6.15
CA SER A 124 21.48 4.91 7.10
C SER A 124 20.58 3.66 7.06
N ALA A 125 21.03 2.54 7.63
CA ALA A 125 20.27 1.29 7.61
C ALA A 125 18.88 1.44 8.27
N GLY A 126 18.80 2.15 9.40
CA GLY A 126 17.55 2.42 10.09
C GLY A 126 16.61 3.34 9.29
N GLU A 127 17.13 4.46 8.77
CA GLU A 127 16.34 5.41 7.97
C GLU A 127 15.85 4.78 6.66
N ALA A 128 16.71 4.06 5.95
CA ALA A 128 16.36 3.36 4.73
C ALA A 128 15.25 2.33 4.95
N MET A 129 15.32 1.58 6.05
CA MET A 129 14.30 0.59 6.42
C MET A 129 12.97 1.26 6.78
N GLN A 130 13.03 2.39 7.51
CA GLN A 130 11.85 3.17 7.84
C GLN A 130 11.16 3.69 6.58
N SER A 131 11.90 4.36 5.68
CA SER A 131 11.35 4.88 4.42
C SER A 131 10.77 3.77 3.55
N ALA A 132 11.53 2.68 3.34
CA ALA A 132 11.08 1.54 2.56
C ALA A 132 9.77 0.96 3.10
N GLY A 133 9.64 0.82 4.43
CA GLY A 133 8.45 0.24 5.03
C GLY A 133 7.23 1.16 5.08
N GLU A 134 7.41 2.48 5.07
CA GLU A 134 6.32 3.44 4.89
C GLU A 134 5.81 3.43 3.44
N GLU A 135 6.70 3.13 2.51
CA GLU A 135 6.43 3.11 1.08
C GLU A 135 5.85 1.79 0.59
N ALA A 136 6.34 0.63 1.07
CA ALA A 136 5.92 -0.74 0.76
C ALA A 136 4.58 -1.15 1.39
N THR A 137 3.62 -0.22 1.40
CA THR A 137 2.29 -0.37 1.97
C THR A 137 1.26 -0.75 0.91
N ARG A 138 -0.02 -0.88 1.29
CA ARG A 138 -1.08 -1.11 0.29
C ARG A 138 -1.01 -0.05 -0.83
N GLY A 139 -1.41 -0.43 -2.04
CA GLY A 139 -1.39 0.36 -3.26
C GLY A 139 -0.15 0.15 -4.13
N VAL A 140 0.83 -0.61 -3.65
CA VAL A 140 2.03 -0.98 -4.41
C VAL A 140 2.32 -2.49 -4.39
N GLU A 141 1.45 -3.29 -3.77
CA GLU A 141 1.53 -4.75 -3.82
C GLU A 141 1.59 -5.27 -5.25
N ARG A 142 2.50 -6.22 -5.52
CA ARG A 142 2.68 -6.84 -6.84
C ARG A 142 3.00 -5.85 -7.97
N GLN A 143 3.39 -4.62 -7.64
CA GLN A 143 3.76 -3.58 -8.61
C GLN A 143 5.28 -3.46 -8.77
N LEU A 144 6.06 -4.43 -8.30
CA LEU A 144 7.53 -4.36 -8.31
C LEU A 144 8.07 -3.99 -9.70
N THR A 145 7.64 -4.67 -10.77
CA THR A 145 8.08 -4.38 -12.14
C THR A 145 7.86 -2.92 -12.54
N LEU A 146 6.72 -2.34 -12.17
CA LEU A 146 6.42 -0.94 -12.45
C LEU A 146 7.24 0.01 -11.58
N ILE A 147 7.41 -0.31 -10.30
CA ILE A 147 8.28 0.44 -9.37
C ILE A 147 9.70 0.48 -9.93
N GLU A 148 10.26 -0.67 -10.32
CA GLU A 148 11.62 -0.75 -10.87
C GLU A 148 11.77 0.09 -12.13
N TRP A 149 10.78 0.02 -13.01
CA TRP A 149 10.80 0.76 -14.26
C TRP A 149 10.72 2.28 -14.00
N ALA A 150 9.80 2.74 -13.16
CA ALA A 150 9.65 4.14 -12.80
C ALA A 150 10.90 4.66 -12.06
N TYR A 151 11.46 3.86 -11.13
CA TYR A 151 12.72 4.14 -10.44
C TYR A 151 13.85 4.38 -11.45
N LYS A 152 14.03 3.50 -12.43
CA LYS A 152 15.07 3.64 -13.47
C LYS A 152 14.92 4.93 -14.27
N LYS A 153 13.70 5.45 -14.42
CA LYS A 153 13.48 6.75 -15.08
C LYS A 153 13.82 7.90 -14.15
N HIS A 154 13.36 7.89 -12.91
CA HIS A 154 13.66 8.97 -11.97
C HIS A 154 15.15 9.08 -11.63
N PHE A 155 15.81 7.94 -11.41
CA PHE A 155 17.22 7.89 -11.01
C PHE A 155 18.19 8.50 -12.02
N ARG A 156 17.73 8.80 -13.24
CA ARG A 156 18.53 9.55 -14.22
C ARG A 156 18.80 11.00 -13.79
N ASP A 157 17.87 11.58 -13.03
CA ASP A 157 17.90 13.01 -12.70
C ASP A 157 17.95 13.30 -11.19
N VAL A 158 17.64 12.31 -10.35
CA VAL A 158 17.59 12.47 -8.88
C VAL A 158 18.32 11.33 -8.14
N THR A 159 18.54 11.50 -6.84
CA THR A 159 19.24 10.49 -6.02
C THR A 159 18.47 9.18 -5.93
N SER A 160 19.13 8.11 -5.48
CA SER A 160 18.51 6.78 -5.44
C SER A 160 17.31 6.73 -4.50
N SER A 161 17.43 7.32 -3.31
CA SER A 161 16.36 7.42 -2.33
C SER A 161 15.19 8.26 -2.86
N SER A 162 15.48 9.43 -3.45
CA SER A 162 14.44 10.29 -4.04
C SER A 162 13.73 9.62 -5.21
N ALA A 163 14.46 8.89 -6.07
CA ALA A 163 13.90 8.14 -7.18
C ALA A 163 12.97 7.02 -6.72
N ALA A 164 13.31 6.32 -5.63
CA ALA A 164 12.47 5.28 -5.03
C ALA A 164 11.14 5.87 -4.51
N SER A 165 11.21 6.94 -3.71
CA SER A 165 10.03 7.63 -3.21
C SER A 165 9.14 8.17 -4.32
N LYS A 166 9.74 8.76 -5.37
CA LYS A 166 8.99 9.25 -6.54
C LYS A 166 8.29 8.12 -7.29
N ALA A 167 8.98 7.01 -7.56
CA ALA A 167 8.41 5.85 -8.22
C ALA A 167 7.19 5.30 -7.47
N VAL A 168 7.29 5.15 -6.15
CA VAL A 168 6.17 4.75 -5.29
C VAL A 168 5.04 5.79 -5.33
N GLY A 169 5.38 7.07 -5.28
CA GLY A 169 4.42 8.18 -5.39
C GLY A 169 3.59 8.14 -6.67
N ASN A 170 4.22 7.89 -7.83
CA ASN A 170 3.50 7.78 -9.10
C ASN A 170 2.51 6.62 -9.13
N ILE A 171 2.88 5.49 -8.54
CA ILE A 171 2.04 4.28 -8.51
C ILE A 171 0.87 4.48 -7.55
N LYS A 172 1.13 5.04 -6.35
CA LYS A 172 0.07 5.35 -5.39
C LYS A 172 -0.94 6.37 -5.93
N ALA A 173 -0.51 7.27 -6.81
CA ALA A 173 -1.40 8.23 -7.49
C ALA A 173 -2.40 7.57 -8.46
N GLN A 174 -2.25 6.28 -8.78
CA GLN A 174 -3.16 5.53 -9.66
C GLN A 174 -4.31 4.82 -8.92
N ARG A 175 -4.35 4.87 -7.57
CA ARG A 175 -5.31 4.09 -6.78
C ARG A 175 -6.76 4.48 -7.09
N GLY A 176 -7.52 3.52 -7.60
CA GLY A 176 -8.96 3.63 -7.83
C GLY A 176 -9.45 3.21 -9.21
N ARG A 177 -8.55 2.86 -10.14
CA ARG A 177 -8.91 2.42 -11.50
C ARG A 177 -8.22 1.10 -11.85
N ASN A 178 -8.95 0.24 -12.54
CA ASN A 178 -8.50 -1.08 -12.96
C ASN A 178 -7.41 -0.95 -14.04
N GLY A 179 -6.16 -0.73 -13.62
CA GLY A 179 -5.03 -0.83 -14.53
C GLY A 179 -3.93 0.20 -14.28
N THR A 180 -3.26 0.14 -13.13
CA THR A 180 -1.87 0.61 -13.04
C THR A 180 -1.04 -0.29 -13.96
N SER A 181 -1.04 -0.02 -15.25
CA SER A 181 -0.34 -0.85 -16.24
C SER A 181 0.97 -0.18 -16.63
N LEU A 182 2.03 -0.98 -16.65
CA LEU A 182 3.32 -0.58 -17.21
C LEU A 182 3.18 -0.03 -18.63
N ALA A 183 2.25 -0.59 -19.42
CA ALA A 183 1.99 -0.16 -20.79
C ALA A 183 1.56 1.32 -20.87
N CYS A 184 0.68 1.79 -19.98
CA CYS A 184 0.28 3.20 -19.95
C CYS A 184 1.48 4.10 -19.65
N PHE A 185 2.24 3.75 -18.61
CA PHE A 185 3.43 4.48 -18.19
C PHE A 185 4.45 4.57 -19.33
N GLU A 186 4.73 3.47 -20.02
CA GLU A 186 5.64 3.42 -21.17
C GLU A 186 5.17 4.27 -22.34
N ARG A 187 3.86 4.24 -22.64
CA ARG A 187 3.27 5.03 -23.72
C ARG A 187 3.43 6.53 -23.47
N TYR A 188 2.97 7.01 -22.32
CA TYR A 188 2.99 8.45 -22.04
C TYR A 188 4.38 8.97 -21.72
N TYR A 189 5.25 8.17 -21.10
CA TYR A 189 6.63 8.57 -20.85
C TYR A 189 7.35 8.87 -22.18
N LYS A 190 7.20 8.02 -23.20
CA LYS A 190 7.80 8.26 -24.53
C LYS A 190 7.33 9.57 -25.16
N ILE A 191 6.09 9.99 -24.90
CA ILE A 191 5.53 11.25 -25.40
C ILE A 191 6.15 12.42 -24.63
N TYR A 192 6.06 12.42 -23.30
CA TYR A 192 6.50 13.55 -22.48
C TYR A 192 8.02 13.70 -22.39
N PHE A 193 8.78 12.62 -22.55
CA PHE A 193 10.25 12.65 -22.48
C PHE A 193 10.89 13.43 -23.64
N ARG A 194 10.16 13.69 -24.73
CA ARG A 194 10.65 14.50 -25.85
C ARG A 194 10.96 15.94 -25.42
N ASP A 195 10.14 16.49 -24.53
CA ASP A 195 10.16 17.91 -24.15
C ASP A 195 10.48 18.13 -22.66
N ASN A 196 10.74 17.06 -21.90
CA ASN A 196 10.95 17.12 -20.46
C ASN A 196 12.10 16.20 -20.03
N ASN A 197 12.73 16.51 -18.88
CA ASN A 197 13.65 15.58 -18.26
C ASN A 197 12.94 14.28 -17.82
N SER A 198 13.72 13.26 -17.51
CA SER A 198 13.20 11.92 -17.22
C SER A 198 12.23 11.90 -16.04
N THR A 199 12.54 12.62 -14.96
CA THR A 199 11.67 12.70 -13.78
C THR A 199 10.37 13.43 -14.07
N THR A 200 10.41 14.59 -14.70
CA THR A 200 9.23 15.37 -15.06
C THR A 200 8.35 14.64 -16.08
N ALA A 201 8.97 13.97 -17.06
CA ALA A 201 8.24 13.12 -18.01
C ALA A 201 7.51 11.99 -17.31
N MET A 202 8.13 11.40 -16.28
CA MET A 202 7.52 10.35 -15.48
C MET A 202 6.36 10.85 -14.62
N ASP A 203 6.54 11.99 -13.95
CA ASP A 203 5.48 12.62 -13.16
C ASP A 203 4.27 12.98 -14.04
N LYS A 204 4.49 13.49 -15.26
CA LYS A 204 3.43 13.77 -16.24
C LYS A 204 2.75 12.50 -16.77
N ALA A 205 3.53 11.45 -17.08
CA ALA A 205 2.97 10.18 -17.54
C ALA A 205 2.11 9.51 -16.46
N SER A 206 2.54 9.57 -15.20
CA SER A 206 1.71 9.17 -14.06
C SER A 206 0.38 9.94 -14.00
N GLN A 207 0.41 11.27 -14.18
CA GLN A 207 -0.83 12.07 -14.18
C GLN A 207 -1.73 11.77 -15.37
N ALA A 208 -1.18 11.40 -16.53
CA ALA A 208 -1.96 10.98 -17.68
C ALA A 208 -2.63 9.62 -17.43
N CYS A 209 -1.86 8.65 -16.92
CA CYS A 209 -2.36 7.32 -16.59
C CYS A 209 -3.47 7.34 -15.53
N SER A 210 -3.41 8.28 -14.56
CA SER A 210 -4.46 8.35 -13.53
C SER A 210 -5.79 8.88 -14.06
N ARG A 211 -5.78 9.44 -15.27
CA ARG A 211 -6.96 9.97 -15.96
C ARG A 211 -7.52 9.02 -17.02
N GLU A 212 -6.79 7.97 -17.41
CA GLU A 212 -7.32 6.94 -18.32
C GLU A 212 -8.50 6.19 -17.64
N PRO A 213 -9.59 5.91 -18.38
CA PRO A 213 -10.76 5.21 -17.87
C PRO A 213 -10.50 3.74 -17.56
#